data_AF-A0A8J2WXP1-F1
#
_entry.id   AF-A0A8J2WXP1-F1
#
_cell.length_a   1.000
_cell.length_b   1.000
_cell.length_c   1.000
_cell.angle_alpha   90.00
_cell.angle_beta   90.00
_cell.angle_gamma   90.00
#
_symmetry.space_group_name_H-M   'P 1'
#
loop_
_entity.id
_entity.type
_entity.pdbx_description
1 polymer ?
#
loop_
_entity_poly.entity_id
_entity_poly.type
_entity_poly.pdbx_seq_one_letter_code
_entity_poly.pdbx_strand_id
1 'polypeptide(L)'
;MKPAWDSLMREYEGHPSVLIGDVDCTQHQDLCSDMGVGGYPTIKYWTDGAGKEDAKPYQGGRDLDALRKHVEDNMLPKCDAKDPEGSGCDDQEIAYVAKMIAKGGEAVEKELARLEGMQGSAMKADKKAWLAKRVHILKGLAA
;
A
#
# COMPACT_ATOMS: atom_id res chain seq x y z
N MET A 1 -7.56 18.00 9.86
CA MET A 1 -7.65 16.65 9.27
C MET A 1 -8.73 16.57 8.19
N LYS A 2 -9.98 16.99 8.45
CA LYS A 2 -11.09 16.80 7.50
C LYS A 2 -10.78 17.14 6.03
N PRO A 3 -10.17 18.30 5.68
CA PRO A 3 -9.85 18.58 4.27
C PRO A 3 -8.91 17.55 3.63
N ALA A 4 -7.88 17.07 4.36
CA ALA A 4 -6.97 16.05 3.86
C ALA A 4 -7.67 14.70 3.70
N TRP A 5 -8.56 14.35 4.64
CA TRP A 5 -9.36 13.13 4.56
C TRP A 5 -10.33 13.15 3.38
N ASP A 6 -11.01 14.28 3.16
CA ASP A 6 -11.94 14.47 2.04
C ASP A 6 -11.20 14.39 0.68
N SER A 7 -10.00 14.95 0.57
CA SER A 7 -9.15 14.78 -0.64
C SER A 7 -8.75 13.33 -0.85
N LEU A 8 -8.32 12.64 0.21
CA LEU A 8 -7.92 11.24 0.14
C LEU A 8 -9.10 10.34 -0.28
N MET A 9 -10.30 10.55 0.27
CA MET A 9 -11.50 9.82 -0.14
C MET A 9 -11.80 9.99 -1.62
N ARG A 10 -11.66 11.22 -2.15
CA ARG A 10 -11.87 11.51 -3.58
C ARG A 10 -10.84 10.81 -4.47
N GLU A 11 -9.59 10.73 -4.04
CA GLU A 11 -8.53 10.07 -4.82
C GLU A 11 -8.70 8.56 -4.92
N TYR A 12 -9.28 7.94 -3.88
CA TYR A 12 -9.53 6.50 -3.84
C TYR A 12 -11.01 6.15 -4.10
N GLU A 13 -11.81 7.11 -4.58
CA GLU A 13 -13.21 6.89 -4.92
C GLU A 13 -13.30 5.87 -6.06
N GLY A 14 -13.96 4.74 -5.80
CA GLY A 14 -14.09 3.64 -6.77
C GLY A 14 -12.81 2.81 -6.97
N HIS A 15 -11.77 2.99 -6.14
CA HIS A 15 -10.56 2.19 -6.22
C HIS A 15 -10.87 0.71 -5.95
N PRO A 16 -10.39 -0.24 -6.77
CA PRO A 16 -10.82 -1.65 -6.71
C PRO A 16 -10.37 -2.38 -5.44
N SER A 17 -9.31 -1.90 -4.77
CA SER A 17 -8.68 -2.61 -3.64
C SER A 17 -8.65 -1.83 -2.33
N VAL A 18 -9.04 -0.55 -2.34
CA VAL A 18 -8.94 0.31 -1.16
C VAL A 18 -10.22 1.11 -1.03
N LEU A 19 -10.83 1.03 0.15
CA LEU A 19 -11.96 1.86 0.51
C LEU A 19 -11.52 2.83 1.61
N ILE A 20 -11.82 4.10 1.42
CA ILE A 20 -11.61 5.15 2.41
C ILE A 20 -12.97 5.75 2.71
N GLY A 21 -13.34 5.77 3.97
CA GLY A 21 -14.64 6.27 4.42
C GLY A 21 -14.57 6.88 5.81
N ASP A 22 -15.63 7.59 6.17
CA ASP A 22 -15.84 8.13 7.49
C ASP A 22 -17.19 7.67 8.07
N VAL A 23 -17.29 7.71 9.40
CA VAL A 23 -18.51 7.37 10.15
C VAL A 23 -18.78 8.50 11.12
N ASP A 24 -20.00 9.04 11.10
CA ASP A 24 -20.45 10.00 12.10
C ASP A 24 -20.87 9.26 13.38
N CYS A 25 -19.95 9.20 14.33
CA CYS A 25 -20.17 8.57 15.62
C CYS A 25 -21.19 9.32 16.51
N THR A 26 -21.62 10.53 16.16
CA THR A 26 -22.74 11.19 16.86
C THR A 26 -24.07 10.53 16.51
N GLN A 27 -24.17 9.94 15.32
CA GLN A 27 -25.34 9.20 14.83
C GLN A 27 -25.19 7.68 15.00
N HIS A 28 -23.96 7.16 15.02
CA HIS A 28 -23.65 5.72 15.11
C HIS A 28 -22.83 5.37 16.37
N GLN A 29 -23.36 5.73 17.54
CA GLN A 29 -22.66 5.57 18.83
C GLN A 29 -22.27 4.13 19.12
N ASP A 30 -23.21 3.19 19.00
CA ASP A 30 -22.97 1.77 19.29
C ASP A 30 -21.82 1.20 18.47
N LEU A 31 -21.80 1.47 17.16
CA LEU A 31 -20.72 1.04 16.25
C LEU A 31 -19.37 1.62 16.69
N CYS A 32 -19.32 2.90 17.05
CA CYS A 32 -18.07 3.55 17.43
C CYS A 32 -17.56 3.08 18.80
N SER A 33 -18.46 2.83 19.76
CA SER A 33 -18.12 2.20 21.04
C SER A 33 -17.59 0.77 20.85
N ASP A 34 -18.27 -0.02 20.03
CA ASP A 34 -17.86 -1.37 19.64
C ASP A 34 -16.50 -1.41 18.95
N MET A 35 -16.21 -0.38 18.15
CA MET A 35 -14.91 -0.20 17.51
C MET A 35 -13.88 0.43 18.45
N GLY A 36 -14.19 0.68 19.72
CA GLY A 36 -13.26 1.24 20.70
C GLY A 36 -12.82 2.66 20.38
N VAL A 37 -13.69 3.49 19.81
CA VAL A 37 -13.42 4.90 19.52
C VAL A 37 -13.62 5.72 20.80
N GLY A 38 -12.52 6.14 21.42
CA GLY A 38 -12.54 6.94 22.65
C GLY A 38 -12.46 8.47 22.45
N GLY A 39 -12.23 8.93 21.22
CA GLY A 39 -12.11 10.35 20.90
C GLY A 39 -12.03 10.61 19.41
N TYR A 40 -12.37 11.83 18.99
CA TYR A 40 -12.41 12.22 17.58
C TYR A 40 -11.27 13.18 17.22
N PRO A 41 -10.69 13.06 16.00
CA PRO A 41 -10.86 11.97 15.06
C PRO A 41 -10.01 10.74 15.43
N THR A 42 -10.57 9.54 15.25
CA THR A 42 -9.84 8.25 15.32
C THR A 42 -9.81 7.63 13.93
N ILE A 43 -8.63 7.19 13.49
CA ILE A 43 -8.45 6.48 12.21
C ILE A 43 -8.06 5.05 12.54
N LYS A 44 -8.75 4.10 11.90
CA LYS A 44 -8.44 2.67 11.93
C LYS A 44 -8.35 2.15 10.50
N TYR A 45 -7.56 1.11 10.31
CA TYR A 45 -7.40 0.45 9.02
C TYR A 45 -7.45 -1.07 9.16
N TRP A 46 -7.83 -1.71 8.06
CA TRP A 46 -7.98 -3.16 7.92
C TRP A 46 -7.28 -3.57 6.63
N THR A 47 -6.58 -4.70 6.67
CA THR A 47 -6.04 -5.33 5.47
C THR A 47 -7.02 -6.36 4.93
N ASP A 48 -6.82 -6.82 3.70
CA ASP A 48 -7.70 -7.84 3.11
C ASP A 48 -7.82 -9.09 4.00
N GLY A 49 -9.03 -9.64 4.08
CA GLY A 49 -9.38 -10.77 4.97
C GLY A 49 -9.46 -10.46 6.47
N ALA A 50 -9.22 -9.22 6.91
CA ALA A 50 -9.25 -8.83 8.32
C ALA A 50 -10.68 -8.66 8.85
N GLY A 51 -10.94 -9.22 10.04
CA GLY A 51 -12.20 -9.06 10.76
C GLY A 51 -12.28 -7.76 11.58
N LYS A 52 -13.36 -7.61 12.34
CA LYS A 52 -13.58 -6.43 13.20
C LYS A 52 -12.46 -6.27 14.24
N GLU A 53 -12.00 -7.38 14.83
CA GLU A 53 -10.97 -7.37 15.86
C GLU A 53 -9.56 -7.06 15.35
N ASP A 54 -9.33 -7.20 14.04
CA ASP A 54 -8.03 -6.96 13.40
C ASP A 54 -7.77 -5.48 13.09
N ALA A 55 -8.71 -4.59 13.47
CA ALA A 55 -8.62 -3.16 13.22
C ALA A 55 -7.36 -2.56 13.86
N LYS A 56 -6.44 -2.06 13.03
CA LYS A 56 -5.20 -1.44 13.51
C LYS A 56 -5.37 0.06 13.64
N PRO A 57 -4.86 0.68 14.72
CA PRO A 57 -4.88 2.12 14.87
C PRO A 57 -3.87 2.76 13.90
N TYR A 58 -4.27 3.83 13.23
CA TYR A 58 -3.35 4.67 12.47
C TYR A 58 -2.65 5.68 13.39
N GLN A 59 -1.31 5.66 13.38
CA GLN A 59 -0.46 6.51 14.23
C GLN A 59 0.45 7.45 13.42
N GLY A 60 0.24 7.56 12.10
CA GLY A 60 1.05 8.40 11.22
C GLY A 60 0.60 9.87 11.17
N GLY A 61 1.24 10.63 10.28
CA GLY A 61 0.89 12.03 10.00
C GLY A 61 -0.52 12.16 9.40
N ARG A 62 -1.23 13.24 9.72
CA ARG A 62 -2.66 13.42 9.33
C ARG A 62 -2.85 14.45 8.21
N ASP A 63 -1.78 14.81 7.53
CA ASP A 63 -1.81 15.52 6.25
C ASP A 63 -2.03 14.54 5.09
N LEU A 64 -2.36 15.08 3.91
CA LEU A 64 -2.73 14.27 2.74
C LEU A 64 -1.58 13.35 2.30
N ASP A 65 -0.34 13.85 2.32
CA ASP A 65 0.82 13.09 1.84
C ASP A 65 1.12 11.91 2.77
N ALA A 66 1.07 12.12 4.08
CA ALA A 66 1.28 11.06 5.06
C ALA A 66 0.18 9.98 5.02
N LEU A 67 -1.07 10.37 4.77
CA LEU A 67 -2.18 9.45 4.61
C LEU A 67 -2.08 8.66 3.29
N ARG A 68 -1.85 9.35 2.17
CA ARG A 68 -1.64 8.72 0.85
C ARG A 68 -0.51 7.70 0.92
N LYS A 69 0.63 8.10 1.49
CA LYS A 69 1.78 7.23 1.66
C LYS A 69 1.44 5.97 2.47
N HIS A 70 0.62 6.08 3.51
CA HIS A 70 0.21 4.91 4.27
C HIS A 70 -0.61 3.93 3.44
N VAL A 71 -1.53 4.45 2.62
CA VAL A 71 -2.34 3.64 1.71
C VAL A 71 -1.44 2.93 0.69
N GLU A 72 -0.54 3.67 0.04
CA GLU A 72 0.41 3.14 -0.95
C GLU A 72 1.34 2.07 -0.37
N ASP A 73 1.85 2.28 0.84
CA ASP A 73 2.84 1.39 1.45
C ASP A 73 2.22 0.15 2.13
N ASN A 74 0.95 0.20 2.55
CA ASN A 74 0.37 -0.80 3.46
C ASN A 74 -0.99 -1.35 3.06
N MET A 75 -1.77 -0.61 2.27
CA MET A 75 -3.19 -0.94 2.02
C MET A 75 -3.42 -1.44 0.60
N LEU A 76 -2.58 -1.05 -0.36
CA LEU A 76 -2.66 -1.60 -1.70
C LEU A 76 -2.12 -3.05 -1.72
N PRO A 77 -2.76 -3.95 -2.49
CA PRO A 77 -2.19 -5.25 -2.77
C PRO A 77 -0.82 -5.05 -3.41
N LYS A 78 0.15 -5.85 -3.00
CA LYS A 78 1.48 -5.80 -3.60
C LYS A 78 1.38 -6.24 -5.06
N CYS A 79 2.11 -5.55 -5.92
CA CYS A 79 2.18 -5.85 -7.34
C CYS A 79 2.46 -7.33 -7.61
N ASP A 80 1.52 -8.05 -8.23
CA ASP A 80 1.77 -9.40 -8.74
C ASP A 80 2.30 -9.30 -10.18
N ALA A 81 3.60 -9.56 -10.30
CA ALA A 81 4.30 -9.44 -11.56
C ALA A 81 3.81 -10.41 -12.65
N LYS A 82 3.00 -11.42 -12.31
CA LYS A 82 2.38 -12.33 -13.27
C LYS A 82 1.11 -11.76 -13.91
N ASP A 83 0.46 -10.78 -13.26
CA ASP A 83 -0.72 -10.07 -13.75
C ASP A 83 -0.58 -8.55 -13.54
N PRO A 84 0.41 -7.90 -14.17
CA PRO A 84 0.75 -6.51 -13.86
C PRO A 84 -0.38 -5.51 -14.13
N GLU A 85 -1.30 -5.82 -15.04
CA GLU A 85 -2.44 -4.96 -15.37
C GLU A 85 -3.68 -5.23 -14.50
N GLY A 86 -3.73 -6.39 -13.83
CA GLY A 86 -4.86 -6.80 -12.96
C GLY A 86 -4.56 -6.81 -11.46
N SER A 87 -3.32 -6.58 -11.02
CA SER A 87 -2.91 -6.84 -9.64
C SER A 87 -2.06 -5.74 -8.98
N GLY A 88 -2.69 -4.66 -8.51
CA GLY A 88 -2.10 -3.75 -7.51
C GLY A 88 -0.81 -3.01 -7.87
N CYS A 89 -0.32 -3.16 -9.10
CA CYS A 89 0.89 -2.50 -9.58
C CYS A 89 0.61 -1.04 -9.93
N ASP A 90 1.47 -0.13 -9.47
CA ASP A 90 1.48 1.26 -9.95
C ASP A 90 2.12 1.39 -11.35
N ASP A 91 1.96 2.54 -12.02
CA ASP A 91 2.50 2.79 -13.37
C ASP A 91 4.01 2.48 -13.48
N GLN A 92 4.78 2.76 -12.41
CA GLN A 92 6.21 2.52 -12.37
C GLN A 92 6.54 1.03 -12.24
N GLU A 93 5.74 0.30 -11.45
CA GLU A 93 5.82 -1.14 -11.29
C GLU A 93 5.43 -1.86 -12.58
N ILE A 94 4.34 -1.46 -13.25
CA ILE A 94 3.90 -2.01 -14.55
C ILE A 94 5.01 -1.85 -15.59
N ALA A 95 5.55 -0.65 -15.75
CA ALA A 95 6.64 -0.38 -16.68
C ALA A 95 7.90 -1.21 -16.35
N TYR A 96 8.18 -1.42 -15.06
CA TYR A 96 9.30 -2.23 -14.61
C TYR A 96 9.08 -3.72 -14.90
N VAL A 97 7.88 -4.25 -14.63
CA VAL A 97 7.50 -5.64 -14.93
C VAL A 97 7.64 -5.92 -16.42
N ALA A 98 7.03 -5.09 -17.28
CA ALA A 98 7.10 -5.23 -18.74
C ALA A 98 8.55 -5.25 -19.25
N LYS A 99 9.39 -4.36 -18.71
CA LYS A 99 10.83 -4.32 -19.02
C LYS A 99 11.55 -5.60 -18.61
N MET A 100 11.24 -6.17 -17.46
CA MET A 100 11.90 -7.37 -16.96
C MET A 100 11.44 -8.63 -17.71
N ILE A 101 10.16 -8.72 -18.07
CA ILE A 101 9.62 -9.76 -18.97
C ILE A 101 10.32 -9.71 -20.33
N ALA A 102 10.44 -8.53 -20.94
CA ALA A 102 11.10 -8.35 -22.24
C ALA A 102 12.59 -8.74 -22.24
N LYS A 103 13.25 -8.65 -21.08
CA LYS A 103 14.65 -9.05 -20.90
C LYS A 103 14.84 -10.55 -20.63
N GLY A 104 13.78 -11.27 -20.31
CA GLY A 104 13.80 -12.71 -20.07
C GLY A 104 14.36 -13.14 -18.70
N GLY A 105 14.16 -14.42 -18.37
CA GLY A 105 14.44 -14.98 -17.05
C GLY A 105 15.89 -14.83 -16.58
N GLU A 106 16.88 -15.00 -17.47
CA GLU A 106 18.30 -14.84 -17.08
C GLU A 106 18.61 -13.41 -16.58
N ALA A 107 18.00 -12.40 -17.19
CA ALA A 107 18.15 -11.02 -16.75
C ALA A 107 17.39 -10.73 -15.45
N VAL A 108 16.23 -11.38 -15.24
CA VAL A 108 15.48 -11.32 -13.98
C VAL A 108 16.32 -11.86 -12.83
N GLU A 109 16.90 -13.05 -12.99
CA GLU A 109 17.75 -13.70 -11.98
C GLU A 109 18.97 -12.85 -11.61
N LYS A 110 19.70 -12.33 -12.62
CA LYS A 110 20.88 -11.48 -12.39
C LYS A 110 20.53 -10.19 -11.68
N GLU A 111 19.42 -9.55 -12.06
CA GLU A 111 18.98 -8.31 -11.41
C GLU A 111 18.48 -8.58 -9.99
N LEU A 112 17.79 -9.70 -9.75
CA LEU A 112 17.32 -10.08 -8.42
C LEU A 112 18.51 -10.24 -7.45
N ALA A 113 19.51 -11.04 -7.84
CA ALA A 113 20.72 -11.24 -7.03
C ALA A 113 21.43 -9.91 -6.73
N ARG A 114 21.51 -9.01 -7.72
CA ARG A 114 22.13 -7.68 -7.56
C ARG A 114 21.36 -6.83 -6.54
N LEU A 115 20.03 -6.81 -6.64
CA LEU A 115 19.18 -6.00 -5.75
C LEU A 115 19.13 -6.56 -4.32
N GLU A 116 19.11 -7.88 -4.15
CA GLU A 116 19.19 -8.50 -2.81
C GLU A 116 20.51 -8.17 -2.11
N GLY A 117 21.62 -8.19 -2.84
CA GLY A 117 22.91 -7.73 -2.31
C GLY A 117 22.93 -6.26 -1.88
N MET A 118 22.01 -5.44 -2.39
CA MET A 118 21.88 -4.03 -2.01
C MET A 118 20.98 -3.79 -0.80
N GLN A 119 20.20 -4.77 -0.32
CA GLN A 119 19.20 -4.56 0.74
C GLN A 119 19.81 -4.18 2.11
N GLY A 120 21.10 -4.45 2.32
CA GLY A 120 21.85 -4.05 3.52
C GLY A 120 22.53 -2.68 3.45
N SER A 121 22.47 -1.98 2.31
CA SER A 121 23.16 -0.70 2.13
C SER A 121 22.38 0.47 2.72
N ALA A 122 23.10 1.46 3.26
CA ALA A 122 22.51 2.71 3.72
C ALA A 122 21.97 3.51 2.51
N MET A 123 20.65 3.70 2.45
CA MET A 123 19.96 4.44 1.39
C MET A 123 18.90 5.37 1.96
N LYS A 124 18.51 6.37 1.15
CA LYS A 124 17.32 7.17 1.44
C LYS A 124 16.06 6.30 1.43
N ALA A 125 15.05 6.70 2.19
CA ALA A 125 13.83 5.92 2.43
C ALA A 125 13.07 5.59 1.13
N ASP A 126 12.97 6.54 0.21
CA ASP A 126 12.38 6.40 -1.13
C ASP A 126 13.09 5.31 -1.94
N LYS A 127 14.43 5.35 -1.98
CA LYS A 127 15.24 4.36 -2.70
C LYS A 127 15.12 2.97 -2.08
N LYS A 128 15.08 2.90 -0.75
CA LYS A 128 14.93 1.64 -0.02
C LYS A 128 13.55 1.02 -0.25
N ALA A 129 12.49 1.82 -0.26
CA ALA A 129 11.13 1.38 -0.58
C ALA A 129 11.06 0.86 -2.02
N TRP A 130 11.62 1.61 -2.98
CA TRP A 130 11.65 1.17 -4.38
C TRP A 130 12.47 -0.10 -4.59
N LEU A 131 13.61 -0.24 -3.91
CA LEU A 131 14.40 -1.47 -3.91
C LEU A 131 13.56 -2.66 -3.46
N ALA A 132 12.81 -2.51 -2.36
CA ALA A 132 11.95 -3.57 -1.83
C ALA A 132 10.84 -3.97 -2.81
N LYS A 133 10.16 -2.99 -3.44
CA LYS A 133 9.15 -3.23 -4.48
C LYS A 133 9.73 -4.02 -5.66
N ARG A 134 10.89 -3.60 -6.18
CA ARG A 134 11.57 -4.28 -7.29
C ARG A 134 11.98 -5.71 -6.94
N VAL A 135 12.53 -5.94 -5.75
CA VAL A 135 12.88 -7.30 -5.30
C VAL A 135 11.64 -8.18 -5.24
N HIS A 136 10.51 -7.67 -4.74
CA HIS A 136 9.24 -8.41 -4.73
C HIS A 136 8.78 -8.79 -6.14
N ILE A 137 8.77 -7.83 -7.07
CA ILE A 137 8.41 -8.05 -8.48
C ILE A 137 9.29 -9.13 -9.12
N LEU A 138 10.62 -9.03 -8.95
CA LEU A 138 11.55 -9.99 -9.55
C LEU A 138 11.38 -11.39 -8.98
N LYS A 139 11.09 -11.53 -7.67
CA LYS A 139 10.74 -12.81 -7.06
C LYS A 139 9.48 -13.41 -7.67
N GLY A 140 8.48 -12.58 -7.97
CA GLY A 140 7.25 -13.00 -8.65
C GLY A 140 7.51 -13.52 -10.08
N LEU A 141 8.44 -12.90 -10.81
CA LEU A 141 8.81 -13.32 -12.18
C LEU A 141 9.75 -14.53 -12.23
N ALA A 142 10.55 -14.75 -11.19
CA ALA A 142 11.50 -15.85 -11.10
C ALA A 142 10.85 -17.19 -10.67
N ALA A 143 9.66 -17.14 -10.07
CA ALA A 143 8.93 -18.29 -9.53
C ALA A 143 8.01 -18.95 -10.57
#